data_AF-A0A9D5JGD1-F1
#
_entry.id   AF-A0A9D5JGD1-F1
#
_cell.length_a   1.000
_cell.length_b   1.000
_cell.length_c   1.000
_cell.angle_alpha   90.00
_cell.angle_beta   90.00
_cell.angle_gamma   90.00
#
_symmetry.space_group_name_H-M   'P 1'
#
loop_
_entity.id
_entity.type
_entity.pdbx_description
1 polymer ?
#
loop_
_entity_poly.entity_id
_entity_poly.type
_entity_poly.pdbx_seq_one_letter_code
_entity_poly.pdbx_strand_id
1 'polypeptide(L)'
;KEGGHKAELIPYSPALQTLGHAYYAMHRYGEAVHAFRNELRMYPGNGRALYGLWQSLQASGRSAAADAKRLFDKAWTGSDVLLSMNDL
;
A
#
# COMPACT_ATOMS: atom_id res chain seq x y z
N LYS A 1 -29.91 -15.20 4.03
CA LYS A 1 -29.72 -13.98 4.84
C LYS A 1 -28.36 -13.42 4.49
N GLU A 2 -28.33 -12.52 3.50
CA GLU A 2 -27.10 -11.92 2.98
C GLU A 2 -26.81 -10.65 3.77
N GLY A 3 -25.84 -10.73 4.70
CA GLY A 3 -25.31 -9.58 5.43
C GLY A 3 -24.10 -9.03 4.69
N GLY A 4 -24.34 -8.41 3.53
CA GLY A 4 -23.32 -7.72 2.76
C GLY A 4 -22.82 -6.49 3.52
N HIS A 5 -21.76 -6.65 4.31
CA HIS A 5 -20.92 -5.54 4.71
C HIS A 5 -20.18 -5.06 3.48
N LYS A 6 -20.86 -4.18 2.76
CA LYS A 6 -20.41 -3.45 1.58
C LYS A 6 -19.21 -2.62 2.02
N ALA A 7 -18.02 -3.21 1.95
CA ALA A 7 -16.78 -2.47 1.85
C ALA A 7 -17.00 -1.49 0.71
N GLU A 8 -17.20 -0.23 1.07
CA GLU A 8 -17.43 0.85 0.14
C GLU A 8 -16.30 0.78 -0.88
N LEU A 9 -16.64 0.48 -2.14
CA LEU A 9 -15.70 0.32 -3.24
C LEU A 9 -15.08 1.70 -3.52
N ILE A 10 -14.09 2.06 -2.72
CA ILE A 10 -13.17 3.16 -2.98
C ILE A 10 -12.53 2.82 -4.33
N PRO A 11 -12.53 3.70 -5.35
CA PRO A 11 -12.12 3.34 -6.70
C PRO A 11 -10.71 2.73 -6.72
N TYR A 12 -10.72 1.41 -6.86
CA TYR A 12 -9.61 0.50 -7.01
C TYR A 12 -8.79 0.94 -8.22
N SER A 13 -7.51 1.27 -8.04
CA SER A 13 -6.56 1.42 -9.15
C SER A 13 -5.70 0.15 -9.21
N PRO A 14 -6.21 -0.96 -9.81
CA PRO A 14 -5.46 -2.21 -9.93
C PRO A 14 -4.10 -1.97 -10.58
N ALA A 15 -4.04 -1.04 -11.53
CA ALA A 15 -2.83 -0.70 -12.24
C ALA A 15 -1.67 -0.27 -11.31
N LEU A 16 -1.91 0.55 -10.29
CA LEU A 16 -0.83 1.06 -9.42
C LEU A 16 -0.40 0.03 -8.36
N GLN A 17 -1.33 -0.76 -7.84
CA GLN A 17 -1.01 -1.89 -6.97
C GLN A 17 -0.20 -2.96 -7.71
N THR A 18 -0.64 -3.36 -8.92
CA THR A 18 0.08 -4.33 -9.74
C THR A 18 1.46 -3.78 -10.17
N LEU A 19 1.58 -2.47 -10.42
CA LEU A 19 2.88 -1.86 -10.77
C LEU A 19 3.85 -1.88 -9.58
N GLY A 20 3.39 -1.47 -8.39
CA GLY A 20 4.21 -1.44 -7.18
C GLY A 20 4.65 -2.85 -6.76
N HIS A 21 3.74 -3.83 -6.84
CA HIS A 21 4.04 -5.24 -6.62
C HIS A 21 5.04 -5.76 -7.67
N ALA A 22 4.81 -5.51 -8.95
CA ALA A 22 5.71 -5.95 -10.02
C ALA A 22 7.13 -5.38 -9.84
N TYR A 23 7.27 -4.09 -9.50
CA TYR A 23 8.57 -3.50 -9.21
C TYR A 23 9.21 -4.10 -7.96
N TYR A 24 8.44 -4.40 -6.90
CA TYR A 24 8.94 -5.06 -5.72
C TYR A 24 9.45 -6.49 -6.01
N ALA A 25 8.67 -7.29 -6.75
CA ALA A 25 9.04 -8.65 -7.17
C ALA A 25 10.27 -8.66 -8.09
N MET A 26 10.50 -7.58 -8.85
CA MET A 26 11.70 -7.39 -9.66
C MET A 26 12.89 -6.81 -8.87
N HIS A 27 12.78 -6.64 -7.55
CA HIS A 27 13.77 -6.01 -6.67
C HIS A 27 14.08 -4.54 -7.06
N ARG A 28 13.21 -3.91 -7.83
CA ARG A 28 13.27 -2.51 -8.29
C ARG A 28 12.60 -1.59 -7.27
N TYR A 29 13.08 -1.64 -6.04
CA TYR A 29 12.44 -0.98 -4.89
C TYR A 29 12.30 0.54 -5.04
N GLY A 30 13.24 1.20 -5.73
CA GLY A 30 13.13 2.64 -5.99
C GLY A 30 11.88 2.99 -6.83
N GLU A 31 11.58 2.19 -7.84
CA GLU A 31 10.46 2.41 -8.75
C GLU A 31 9.13 2.03 -8.09
N ALA A 32 9.14 0.97 -7.27
CA ALA A 32 8.01 0.64 -6.39
C ALA A 32 7.65 1.82 -5.48
N VAL A 33 8.65 2.44 -4.84
CA VAL A 33 8.47 3.64 -4.02
C VAL A 33 7.86 4.79 -4.83
N HIS A 34 8.32 5.03 -6.06
CA HIS A 34 7.75 6.07 -6.92
C HIS A 34 6.28 5.78 -7.29
N ALA A 35 5.95 4.54 -7.63
CA ALA A 35 4.58 4.12 -7.97
C ALA A 35 3.62 4.34 -6.79
N PHE A 36 3.98 3.84 -5.60
CA PHE A 36 3.14 3.99 -4.40
C PHE A 36 3.03 5.45 -3.95
N ARG A 37 4.10 6.25 -4.07
CA ARG A 37 4.02 7.70 -3.77
C ARG A 37 3.07 8.42 -4.72
N ASN A 38 3.02 8.02 -5.99
CA ASN A 38 2.09 8.62 -6.94
C ASN A 38 0.63 8.29 -6.60
N GLU A 39 0.36 7.04 -6.21
CA GLU A 39 -0.95 6.62 -5.72
C GLU A 39 -1.38 7.41 -4.48
N LEU A 40 -0.46 7.61 -3.52
CA LEU A 40 -0.71 8.38 -2.30
C LEU A 40 -0.89 9.88 -2.54
N ARG A 41 -0.41 10.43 -3.68
CA ARG A 41 -0.75 11.82 -4.06
C ARG A 41 -2.21 11.98 -4.43
N MET A 42 -2.80 10.94 -5.02
CA MET A 42 -4.22 10.91 -5.39
C MET A 42 -5.09 10.48 -4.21
N TYR A 43 -4.61 9.52 -3.42
CA TYR A 43 -5.32 8.91 -2.29
C TYR A 43 -4.41 8.81 -1.06
N PRO A 44 -4.22 9.91 -0.30
CA PRO A 44 -3.29 9.95 0.83
C PRO A 44 -3.59 8.95 1.96
N GLY A 45 -4.85 8.51 2.08
CA GLY A 45 -5.30 7.54 3.08
C GLY A 45 -5.35 6.09 2.59
N ASN A 46 -4.84 5.79 1.40
CA ASN A 46 -4.88 4.43 0.87
C ASN A 46 -3.90 3.52 1.65
N GLY A 47 -4.45 2.72 2.56
CA GLY A 47 -3.69 1.81 3.41
C GLY A 47 -2.85 0.79 2.64
N ARG A 48 -3.31 0.33 1.47
CA ARG A 48 -2.56 -0.61 0.61
C ARG A 48 -1.33 0.06 0.01
N ALA A 49 -1.50 1.27 -0.52
CA ALA A 49 -0.38 2.04 -1.07
C ALA A 49 0.63 2.43 0.03
N LEU A 50 0.17 2.75 1.24
CA LEU A 50 1.03 2.99 2.41
C LEU A 50 1.82 1.73 2.81
N TYR A 51 1.17 0.56 2.82
CA TYR A 51 1.80 -0.72 3.11
C TYR A 51 2.86 -1.09 2.05
N GLY A 52 2.52 -0.96 0.76
CA GLY A 52 3.46 -1.18 -0.34
C GLY A 52 4.65 -0.23 -0.32
N LEU A 53 4.42 1.05 0.00
CA LEU A 53 5.49 2.03 0.20
C LEU A 53 6.40 1.64 1.37
N TRP A 54 5.82 1.26 2.52
CA TRP A 54 6.58 0.81 3.69
C TRP A 54 7.47 -0.39 3.38
N GLN A 55 6.92 -1.44 2.75
CA GLN A 55 7.65 -2.64 2.38
C GLN A 55 8.76 -2.35 1.36
N SER A 56 8.50 -1.49 0.38
CA SER A 56 9.50 -1.09 -0.62
C SER A 56 10.64 -0.26 -0.01
N LEU A 57 10.33 0.60 0.96
CA LEU A 57 11.33 1.37 1.71
C LEU A 57 12.17 0.48 2.64
N GLN A 58 11.55 -0.49 3.31
CA GLN A 58 12.23 -1.53 4.09
C GLN A 58 13.21 -2.32 3.22
N ALA A 59 12.74 -2.83 2.07
CA ALA A 59 13.56 -3.65 1.18
C ALA A 59 14.69 -2.87 0.50
N SER A 60 14.52 -1.56 0.30
CA SER A 60 15.60 -0.66 -0.17
C SER A 60 16.54 -0.18 0.93
N GLY A 61 16.35 -0.60 2.19
CA GLY A 61 17.19 -0.21 3.33
C GLY A 61 17.11 1.28 3.69
N ARG A 62 16.03 1.96 3.30
CA ARG A 62 15.88 3.42 3.51
C ARG A 62 15.24 3.71 4.87
N SER A 63 15.83 4.65 5.61
CA SER A 63 15.34 5.09 6.93
C SER A 63 13.91 5.66 6.91
N ALA A 64 13.44 6.14 5.75
CA ALA A 64 12.08 6.65 5.55
C ALA A 64 10.98 5.57 5.69
N ALA A 65 11.35 4.29 5.79
CA ALA A 65 10.39 3.22 6.02
C ALA A 65 9.62 3.38 7.33
N ALA A 66 10.26 3.92 8.37
CA ALA A 66 9.62 4.15 9.66
C ALA A 66 8.45 5.14 9.56
N ASP A 67 8.59 6.20 8.75
CA ASP A 67 7.54 7.19 8.51
C ASP A 67 6.37 6.58 7.74
N ALA A 68 6.68 5.82 6.68
CA ALA A 68 5.66 5.10 5.91
C ALA A 68 4.90 4.10 6.78
N LYS A 69 5.58 3.39 7.69
CA LYS A 69 4.95 2.50 8.66
C LYS A 69 3.99 3.24 9.58
N ARG A 70 4.40 4.39 10.14
CA ARG A 70 3.54 5.19 11.03
C ARG A 70 2.29 5.68 10.31
N LEU A 71 2.43 6.11 9.06
CA LEU A 71 1.29 6.53 8.23
C LEU A 71 0.35 5.35 7.93
N PHE A 72 0.92 4.18 7.60
CA PHE A 72 0.15 2.95 7.43
C PHE A 72 -0.61 2.59 8.70
N ASP A 73 0.06 2.50 9.85
CA ASP A 73 -0.58 2.22 11.14
C ASP A 73 -1.75 3.17 11.40
N LYS A 74 -1.56 4.48 11.14
CA LYS A 74 -2.62 5.48 11.32
C LYS A 74 -3.80 5.30 10.35
N ALA A 75 -3.52 5.00 9.08
CA ALA A 75 -4.54 4.80 8.06
C ALA A 75 -5.27 3.46 8.20
N TRP A 76 -4.61 2.46 8.78
CA TRP A 76 -5.13 1.10 8.95
C TRP A 76 -5.71 0.83 10.35
N THR A 77 -5.57 1.77 11.29
CA THR A 77 -6.19 1.70 12.62
C THR A 77 -7.71 1.60 12.47
N GLY A 78 -8.27 0.42 12.76
CA GLY A 78 -9.70 0.13 12.67
C GLY A 78 -10.12 -0.78 11.50
N SER A 79 -9.17 -1.24 10.66
CA SER A 79 -9.46 -2.27 9.65
C SER A 79 -9.31 -3.68 10.24
N ASP A 80 -10.39 -4.45 10.21
CA ASP A 80 -10.43 -5.88 10.61
C ASP A 80 -9.63 -6.81 9.67
N VAL A 81 -9.11 -6.28 8.56
CA VAL A 81 -8.36 -7.03 7.55
C VAL A 81 -6.86 -6.87 7.79
N LEU A 82 -6.12 -7.97 7.93
CA LEU A 82 -4.66 -7.94 7.93
C LEU A 82 -4.17 -7.84 6.48
N LEU A 83 -3.35 -6.84 6.16
CA LEU A 83 -2.83 -6.62 4.81
C LEU A 83 -1.48 -7.36 4.65
N SER A 84 -1.43 -8.34 3.75
CA SER A 84 -0.17 -8.95 3.28
C SER A 84 0.23 -8.37 1.93
N MET A 85 1.52 -8.47 1.59
CA MET A 85 2.03 -8.19 0.23
C MET A 85 1.29 -9.00 -0.84
N ASN A 86 0.76 -10.17 -0.48
CA ASN A 86 -0.05 -11.02 -1.35
C ASN A 86 -1.50 -10.53 -1.55
N ASP A 87 -1.97 -9.60 -0.71
CA ASP A 87 -3.31 -8.98 -0.76
C ASP A 87 -3.27 -7.56 -1.37
N LEU A 88 -2.08 -7.15 -1.82
CA LEU A 88 -1.84 -5.98 -2.65
C LEU A 88 -2.11 -6.31 -4.12
#